data_AF-A0A7Y3UB70-F1
#
_entry.id   AF-A0A7Y3UB70-F1
#
_cell.length_a   1.000
_cell.length_b   1.000
_cell.length_c   1.000
_cell.angle_alpha   90.00
_cell.angle_beta   90.00
_cell.angle_gamma   90.00
#
_symmetry.space_group_name_H-M   'P 1'
#
loop_
_entity.id
_entity.type
_entity.pdbx_description
1 polymer ?
#
loop_
_entity_poly.entity_id
_entity_poly.type
_entity_poly.pdbx_seq_one_letter_code
_entity_poly.pdbx_strand_id
1 'polypeptide(L)'
;MGFFATQAVVLGCSTALMVSSIGLAQQQEEQQQEQSVQEVKRPMRAQSGAARNVQPQGAARLSPGSGLRVGRRSDQRFDRDELDRLIEAVQLDDGQIVLVESLFQGYRDATSDGVKSVAGFRSGAVFSQEDQPDQDQMMKRMQEAQEAERKWRHDRRVLEVAFFDDIESLLSGPQAQRLWPEYERGYRRRTQLTQRSQLPGEGVDLIVMVDDLDVSESQLAAVDPILSQYAMELDRGILARNEALDSMTDVMDTMVIGEATPNDDDPDRMMKMNQKAREKRVALVDTNRRYCSMLVSNLGPSVGKQLQKQFYQKSFPRIYAPTAADRFLERALGDESLTGSQIGRLTALQADYERRVGIVNDDWLSLELKKDKEMRKPAEERAKERQDDGEPQIQMMMMTTSGDGEVMVHEQPPSELIDEIYEVRKKKHALVQETIDRVYDILNDAQRLSLPKPKVREPRRGGVMMFTGMDAMMGNAELPEGVELDLDDVFIQIEDVLGDVDLEQLMEEGGGAITIQSVQSGPVEGADGEVQQVQEVQIQIGGGDGEGEEESSEDDGEGGGDGGG
;
A
#
# COMPACT_ATOMS: atom_id res chain seq x y z
N MET A 1 54.24 54.31 57.70
CA MET A 1 53.83 53.78 56.38
C MET A 1 54.23 52.30 56.30
N GLY A 2 53.49 51.40 56.96
CA GLY A 2 53.88 49.99 57.03
C GLY A 2 52.75 49.02 57.40
N PHE A 3 51.49 49.45 57.29
CA PHE A 3 50.32 48.63 57.64
C PHE A 3 49.27 48.52 56.52
N PHE A 4 49.45 49.22 55.40
CA PHE A 4 48.51 49.18 54.27
C PHE A 4 48.97 48.31 53.09
N ALA A 5 50.20 47.77 53.11
CA ALA A 5 50.71 46.96 52.00
C ALA A 5 50.37 45.45 52.11
N THR A 6 49.96 44.96 53.28
CA THR A 6 49.78 43.51 53.50
C THR A 6 48.33 43.03 53.31
N GLN A 7 47.32 43.93 53.38
CA GLN A 7 45.93 43.55 53.12
C GLN A 7 45.56 43.49 51.62
N ALA A 8 46.28 44.21 50.75
CA ALA A 8 45.98 44.21 49.32
C ALA A 8 46.35 42.89 48.62
N VAL A 9 47.35 42.16 49.13
CA VAL A 9 47.78 40.87 48.54
C VAL A 9 46.83 39.72 48.92
N VAL A 10 46.24 39.75 50.12
CA VAL A 10 45.33 38.68 50.59
C VAL A 10 43.96 38.77 49.90
N LEU A 11 43.46 39.98 49.59
CA LEU A 11 42.20 40.15 48.85
C LEU A 11 42.33 39.82 47.34
N GLY A 12 43.52 40.00 46.75
CA GLY A 12 43.76 39.64 45.34
C GLY A 12 43.90 38.13 45.09
N CYS A 13 44.46 37.37 46.03
CA CYS A 13 44.54 35.91 45.90
C CYS A 13 43.19 35.21 46.10
N SER A 14 42.29 35.78 46.90
CA SER A 14 41.00 35.15 47.19
C SER A 14 40.00 35.27 46.03
N THR A 15 40.05 36.36 45.25
CA THR A 15 39.20 36.54 44.05
C THR A 15 39.71 35.72 42.87
N ALA A 16 41.02 35.58 42.69
CA ALA A 16 41.60 34.73 41.64
C ALA A 16 41.26 33.24 41.85
N LEU A 17 41.25 32.76 43.09
CA LEU A 17 40.85 31.38 43.41
C LEU A 17 39.35 31.15 43.19
N MET A 18 38.48 32.10 43.52
CA MET A 18 37.04 31.95 43.30
C MET A 18 36.65 31.92 41.82
N VAL A 19 37.28 32.74 40.97
CA VAL A 19 37.02 32.75 39.52
C VAL A 19 37.49 31.44 38.86
N SER A 20 38.61 30.88 39.32
CA SER A 20 39.07 29.56 38.83
C SER A 20 38.14 28.41 39.24
N SER A 21 37.57 28.44 40.44
CA SER A 21 36.64 27.40 40.88
C SER A 21 35.27 27.46 40.18
N ILE A 22 34.81 28.65 39.78
CA ILE A 22 33.56 28.78 38.99
C ILE A 22 33.76 28.24 37.57
N GLY A 23 34.91 28.53 36.94
CA GLY A 23 35.22 27.97 35.61
C GLY A 23 35.35 26.45 35.61
N LEU A 24 35.97 25.87 36.65
CA LEU A 24 36.08 24.42 36.81
C LEU A 24 34.72 23.75 37.09
N ALA A 25 33.84 24.39 37.84
CA ALA A 25 32.49 23.89 38.08
C ALA A 25 31.66 23.89 36.79
N GLN A 26 31.71 24.99 36.00
CA GLN A 26 31.04 25.05 34.70
C GLN A 26 31.58 24.01 33.71
N GLN A 27 32.90 23.79 33.68
CA GLN A 27 33.50 22.79 32.81
C GLN A 27 33.17 21.35 33.24
N GLN A 28 33.03 21.08 34.54
CA GLN A 28 32.54 19.79 35.03
C GLN A 28 31.04 19.58 34.73
N GLU A 29 30.24 20.65 34.77
CA GLU A 29 28.81 20.59 34.44
C GLU A 29 28.59 20.33 32.94
N GLU A 30 29.36 20.98 32.07
CA GLU A 30 29.39 20.70 30.62
C GLU A 30 29.86 19.27 30.34
N GLN A 31 30.91 18.78 31.02
CA GLN A 31 31.37 17.40 30.83
C GLN A 31 30.38 16.37 31.36
N GLN A 32 29.67 16.64 32.46
CA GLN A 32 28.61 15.76 32.97
C GLN A 32 27.39 15.79 32.05
N GLN A 33 27.02 16.95 31.49
CA GLN A 33 25.96 17.02 30.46
C GLN A 33 26.37 16.31 29.17
N GLU A 34 27.63 16.42 28.72
CA GLU A 34 28.11 15.71 27.54
C GLU A 34 28.18 14.19 27.77
N GLN A 35 28.55 13.75 28.98
CA GLN A 35 28.55 12.32 29.34
C GLN A 35 27.13 11.77 29.51
N SER A 36 26.20 12.51 30.13
CA SER A 36 24.80 12.09 30.21
C SER A 36 24.15 12.07 28.83
N VAL A 37 24.52 12.99 27.94
CA VAL A 37 24.08 12.98 26.54
C VAL A 37 24.74 11.84 25.75
N GLN A 38 25.97 11.42 26.07
CA GLN A 38 26.61 10.26 25.42
C GLN A 38 26.06 8.91 25.89
N GLU A 39 25.69 8.78 27.17
CA GLU A 39 24.97 7.59 27.67
C GLU A 39 23.51 7.53 27.14
N VAL A 40 22.87 8.68 26.91
CA VAL A 40 21.54 8.80 26.29
C VAL A 40 21.59 8.77 24.75
N LYS A 41 22.77 8.95 24.14
CA LYS A 41 23.01 8.79 22.69
C LYS A 41 23.04 7.35 22.21
N ARG A 42 22.70 6.38 23.06
CA ARG A 42 22.17 5.11 22.54
C ARG A 42 20.81 5.46 21.93
N PRO A 43 20.66 5.48 20.59
CA PRO A 43 19.35 5.75 20.00
C PRO A 43 18.35 4.74 20.55
N MET A 44 17.09 5.15 20.62
CA MET A 44 15.92 4.38 21.03
C MET A 44 15.72 3.12 20.17
N ARG A 45 16.65 2.18 20.28
CA ARG A 45 16.72 0.95 19.50
C ARG A 45 16.32 -0.27 20.33
N ALA A 46 16.12 -0.10 21.63
CA ALA A 46 15.96 -1.20 22.57
C ALA A 46 14.51 -1.53 22.98
N GLN A 47 13.48 -0.84 22.44
CA GLN A 47 12.08 -1.13 22.84
C GLN A 47 11.10 -1.46 21.70
N SER A 48 11.56 -1.64 20.46
CA SER A 48 10.73 -2.26 19.41
C SER A 48 10.64 -3.79 19.51
N GLY A 49 11.25 -4.41 20.53
CA GLY A 49 11.37 -5.86 20.69
C GLY A 49 10.16 -6.58 21.30
N ALA A 50 9.05 -5.89 21.57
CA ALA A 50 7.78 -6.58 21.80
C ALA A 50 7.19 -6.93 20.43
N ALA A 51 7.50 -8.14 19.95
CA ALA A 51 6.89 -8.74 18.77
C ALA A 51 5.37 -8.86 18.95
N ARG A 52 4.64 -7.76 18.78
CA ARG A 52 3.28 -7.82 18.26
C ARG A 52 3.45 -8.28 16.82
N ASN A 53 2.84 -9.41 16.52
CA ASN A 53 2.73 -9.98 15.18
C ASN A 53 1.99 -8.97 14.28
N VAL A 54 2.69 -7.95 13.80
CA VAL A 54 2.18 -7.02 12.79
C VAL A 54 2.16 -7.82 11.50
N GLN A 55 1.01 -8.41 11.24
CA GLN A 55 0.69 -9.06 9.98
C GLN A 55 1.11 -8.12 8.84
N PRO A 56 1.92 -8.57 7.86
CA PRO A 56 2.42 -7.70 6.81
C PRO A 56 1.22 -7.10 6.06
N GLN A 57 0.96 -5.80 6.30
CA GLN A 57 0.07 -4.99 5.48
C GLN A 57 0.77 -4.77 4.14
N GLY A 58 0.72 -5.79 3.28
CA GLY A 58 1.63 -5.92 2.14
C GLY A 58 1.00 -6.63 0.96
N ALA A 59 -0.20 -6.20 0.56
CA ALA A 59 -0.68 -6.18 -0.82
C ALA A 59 -2.12 -5.66 -0.78
N ALA A 60 -2.30 -4.36 -1.07
CA ALA A 60 -3.60 -3.86 -1.48
C ALA A 60 -3.95 -4.60 -2.78
N ARG A 61 -4.73 -5.69 -2.65
CA ARG A 61 -5.32 -6.37 -3.80
C ARG A 61 -6.37 -5.40 -4.35
N LEU A 62 -6.07 -4.82 -5.50
CA LEU A 62 -7.03 -4.06 -6.30
C LEU A 62 -8.09 -5.06 -6.79
N SER A 63 -9.17 -5.24 -6.03
CA SER A 63 -10.33 -6.02 -6.47
C SER A 63 -11.08 -5.23 -7.55
N PRO A 64 -11.23 -5.76 -8.78
CA PRO A 64 -12.11 -5.20 -9.79
C PRO A 64 -13.54 -5.47 -9.33
N GLY A 65 -14.26 -4.42 -8.92
CA GLY A 65 -15.52 -4.53 -8.16
C GLY A 65 -15.51 -3.74 -6.86
N SER A 66 -14.36 -3.16 -6.48
CA SER A 66 -14.27 -2.16 -5.42
C SER A 66 -14.89 -0.84 -5.89
N GLY A 67 -16.22 -0.75 -5.93
CA GLY A 67 -16.89 0.54 -5.92
C GLY A 67 -16.36 1.34 -4.75
N LEU A 68 -15.55 2.38 -5.02
CA LEU A 68 -15.18 3.48 -4.13
C LEU A 68 -15.11 3.13 -2.63
N ARG A 69 -14.48 2.00 -2.24
CA ARG A 69 -14.10 1.76 -0.85
C ARG A 69 -12.87 2.60 -0.58
N VAL A 70 -13.07 3.92 -0.54
CA VAL A 70 -12.12 4.86 0.04
C VAL A 70 -11.97 4.42 1.49
N GLY A 71 -10.86 3.74 1.77
CA GLY A 71 -10.61 3.13 3.06
C GLY A 71 -10.70 4.20 4.14
N ARG A 72 -11.72 4.11 4.99
CA ARG A 72 -11.95 4.97 6.17
C ARG A 72 -10.73 5.14 7.08
N ARG A 73 -9.70 4.29 6.92
CA ARG A 73 -8.43 4.33 7.67
C ARG A 73 -7.31 5.13 6.98
N SER A 74 -7.40 5.45 5.69
CA SER A 74 -6.31 6.18 5.01
C SER A 74 -6.28 7.68 5.35
N ASP A 75 -7.30 8.20 6.04
CA ASP A 75 -7.46 9.64 6.22
C ASP A 75 -6.90 10.23 7.52
N GLN A 76 -6.68 9.40 8.56
CA GLN A 76 -5.95 9.81 9.76
C GLN A 76 -4.50 9.37 9.63
N ARG A 77 -3.60 10.35 9.42
CA ARG A 77 -2.14 10.09 9.33
C ARG A 77 -1.45 10.07 10.69
N PHE A 78 -2.01 10.78 11.67
CA PHE A 78 -1.52 10.86 13.03
C PHE A 78 -2.56 10.27 13.99
N ASP A 79 -2.23 9.15 14.62
CA ASP A 79 -3.10 8.40 15.54
C ASP A 79 -2.50 8.31 16.95
N ARG A 80 -3.12 7.53 17.85
CA ARG A 80 -2.65 7.41 19.24
C ARG A 80 -1.29 6.71 19.32
N ASP A 81 -1.05 5.71 18.48
CA ASP A 81 0.22 5.00 18.45
C ASP A 81 1.35 5.95 18.01
N GLU A 82 1.07 6.87 17.09
CA GLU A 82 2.01 7.88 16.66
C GLU A 82 2.25 8.97 17.72
N LEU A 83 1.22 9.34 18.50
CA LEU A 83 1.38 10.20 19.68
C LEU A 83 2.32 9.58 20.72
N ASP A 84 2.14 8.29 21.04
CA ASP A 84 2.96 7.61 22.02
C ASP A 84 4.43 7.54 21.54
N ARG A 85 4.65 7.32 20.23
CA ARG A 85 5.99 7.42 19.60
C ARG A 85 6.58 8.82 19.68
N LEU A 86 5.77 9.87 19.51
CA LEU A 86 6.20 11.26 19.65
C LEU A 86 6.67 11.52 21.08
N ILE A 87 5.83 11.20 22.07
CA ILE A 87 6.12 11.40 23.51
C ILE A 87 7.46 10.76 23.87
N GLU A 88 7.66 9.51 23.43
CA GLU A 88 8.90 8.78 23.63
C GLU A 88 10.08 9.46 22.90
N ALA A 89 9.97 9.70 21.59
CA ALA A 89 11.06 10.20 20.75
C ALA A 89 11.59 11.59 21.17
N VAL A 90 10.71 12.51 21.57
CA VAL A 90 11.10 13.86 21.98
C VAL A 90 11.24 14.02 23.50
N GLN A 91 11.05 12.93 24.25
CA GLN A 91 11.22 12.86 25.69
C GLN A 91 10.40 13.93 26.42
N LEU A 92 9.09 13.97 26.16
CA LEU A 92 8.20 14.94 26.81
C LEU A 92 8.13 14.68 28.33
N ASP A 93 8.16 15.74 29.12
CA ASP A 93 7.89 15.66 30.56
C ASP A 93 6.39 15.52 30.85
N ASP A 94 6.03 15.16 32.09
CA ASP A 94 4.64 14.94 32.49
C ASP A 94 3.73 16.15 32.20
N GLY A 95 4.24 17.37 32.31
CA GLY A 95 3.49 18.58 32.00
C GLY A 95 3.27 18.76 30.50
N GLN A 96 4.32 18.56 29.70
CA GLN A 96 4.26 18.57 28.24
C GLN A 96 3.32 17.47 27.71
N ILE A 97 3.35 16.27 28.28
CA ILE A 97 2.46 15.16 27.90
C ILE A 97 0.99 15.57 28.01
N VAL A 98 0.58 16.14 29.15
CA VAL A 98 -0.82 16.59 29.35
C VAL A 98 -1.24 17.64 28.32
N LEU A 99 -0.35 18.59 28.00
CA LEU A 99 -0.62 19.62 26.99
C LEU A 99 -0.74 19.01 25.59
N VAL A 100 0.17 18.13 25.22
CA VAL A 100 0.20 17.46 23.91
C VAL A 100 -0.98 16.51 23.74
N GLU A 101 -1.43 15.82 24.79
CA GLU A 101 -2.68 15.04 24.77
C GLU A 101 -3.91 15.91 24.53
N SER A 102 -3.97 17.10 25.14
CA SER A 102 -5.06 18.05 24.89
C SER A 102 -5.04 18.58 23.46
N LEU A 103 -3.87 18.90 22.90
CA LEU A 103 -3.72 19.31 21.51
C LEU A 103 -4.15 18.20 20.56
N PHE A 104 -3.75 16.95 20.85
CA PHE A 104 -4.11 15.79 20.04
C PHE A 104 -5.62 15.54 20.04
N GLN A 105 -6.30 15.69 21.18
CA GLN A 105 -7.76 15.57 21.23
C GLN A 105 -8.43 16.63 20.35
N GLY A 106 -7.97 17.89 20.39
CA GLY A 106 -8.46 18.94 19.51
C GLY A 106 -8.23 18.66 18.02
N TYR A 107 -7.05 18.16 17.67
CA TYR A 107 -6.72 17.73 16.31
C TYR A 107 -7.63 16.59 15.83
N ARG A 108 -7.89 15.58 16.68
CA ARG A 108 -8.78 14.45 16.36
C ARG A 108 -10.22 14.90 16.15
N ASP A 109 -10.73 15.80 16.98
CA ASP A 109 -12.09 16.32 16.86
C ASP A 109 -12.25 17.10 15.56
N ALA A 110 -11.32 18.01 15.26
CA ALA A 110 -11.29 18.75 14.00
C ALA A 110 -11.21 17.82 12.78
N THR A 111 -10.38 16.78 12.85
CA THR A 111 -10.25 15.77 11.78
C THR A 111 -11.52 14.95 11.62
N SER A 112 -12.15 14.55 12.72
CA SER A 112 -13.42 13.82 12.70
C SER A 112 -14.53 14.64 12.05
N ASP A 113 -14.60 15.94 12.33
CA ASP A 113 -15.64 16.80 11.79
C ASP A 113 -15.42 17.08 10.29
N GLY A 114 -14.17 17.24 9.87
CA GLY A 114 -13.79 17.27 8.47
C GLY A 114 -14.23 16.03 7.70
N VAL A 115 -13.92 14.83 8.22
CA VAL A 115 -14.34 13.56 7.60
C VAL A 115 -15.87 13.43 7.53
N LYS A 116 -16.59 13.81 8.60
CA LYS A 116 -18.07 13.81 8.59
C LYS A 116 -18.63 14.74 7.53
N SER A 117 -18.00 15.91 7.31
CA SER A 117 -18.43 16.87 6.30
C SER A 117 -18.35 16.27 4.89
N VAL A 118 -17.23 15.65 4.52
CA VAL A 118 -17.05 14.98 3.22
C VAL A 118 -17.95 13.76 3.08
N ALA A 119 -18.10 12.97 4.15
CA ALA A 119 -18.98 11.81 4.16
C ALA A 119 -20.46 12.20 3.97
N GLY A 120 -20.89 13.35 4.49
CA GLY A 120 -22.24 13.89 4.25
C GLY A 120 -22.50 14.15 2.76
N PHE A 121 -21.54 14.72 2.05
CA PHE A 121 -21.65 14.93 0.60
C PHE A 121 -21.66 13.62 -0.18
N ARG A 122 -20.79 12.67 0.18
CA ARG A 122 -20.75 11.36 -0.49
C ARG A 122 -22.03 10.56 -0.26
N SER A 123 -22.53 10.51 0.96
CA SER A 123 -23.79 9.80 1.27
C SER A 123 -25.01 10.48 0.65
N GLY A 124 -25.03 11.82 0.52
CA GLY A 124 -26.07 12.53 -0.24
C GLY A 124 -25.94 12.37 -1.76
N ALA A 125 -24.74 12.09 -2.27
CA ALA A 125 -24.48 11.79 -3.68
C ALA A 125 -24.74 10.32 -4.03
N VAL A 126 -24.59 9.40 -3.08
CA VAL A 126 -24.94 7.98 -3.23
C VAL A 126 -26.46 7.85 -3.14
N PHE A 127 -27.05 7.61 -4.30
CA PHE A 127 -28.48 7.54 -4.59
C PHE A 127 -29.30 6.84 -3.51
N SER A 128 -30.30 7.52 -2.94
CA SER A 128 -31.50 6.82 -2.49
C SER A 128 -32.07 6.11 -3.72
N GLN A 129 -32.28 4.80 -3.62
CA GLN A 129 -32.71 3.94 -4.74
C GLN A 129 -34.03 4.42 -5.40
N GLU A 130 -34.75 5.32 -4.74
CA GLU A 130 -36.04 5.88 -5.12
C GLU A 130 -35.94 7.17 -5.97
N ASP A 131 -34.80 7.88 -5.95
CA ASP A 131 -34.58 9.12 -6.71
C ASP A 131 -33.40 8.94 -7.67
N GLN A 132 -33.68 8.60 -8.93
CA GLN A 132 -32.67 8.72 -9.99
C GLN A 132 -32.58 10.19 -10.43
N PRO A 133 -31.56 10.96 -9.98
CA PRO A 133 -31.38 12.33 -10.44
C PRO A 133 -31.10 12.31 -11.94
N ASP A 134 -31.52 13.38 -12.64
CA ASP A 134 -31.06 13.59 -14.01
C ASP A 134 -29.52 13.72 -14.06
N GLN A 135 -28.96 13.56 -15.26
CA GLN A 135 -27.51 13.59 -15.48
C GLN A 135 -26.88 14.90 -14.98
N ASP A 136 -27.57 16.04 -15.12
CA ASP A 136 -27.07 17.35 -14.70
C ASP A 136 -27.00 17.48 -13.17
N GLN A 137 -28.02 16.99 -12.46
CA GLN A 137 -28.04 16.91 -11.01
C GLN A 137 -26.96 15.98 -10.48
N MET A 138 -26.74 14.83 -11.14
CA MET A 138 -25.65 13.92 -10.81
C MET A 138 -24.27 14.60 -10.98
N MET A 139 -24.04 15.27 -12.11
CA MET A 139 -22.80 16.00 -12.37
C MET A 139 -22.58 17.11 -11.34
N LYS A 140 -23.62 17.87 -11.00
CA LYS A 140 -23.56 18.92 -9.98
C LYS A 140 -23.23 18.35 -8.59
N ARG A 141 -23.87 17.27 -8.16
CA ARG A 141 -23.57 16.60 -6.88
C ARG A 141 -22.14 16.07 -6.85
N MET A 142 -21.65 15.54 -7.98
CA MET A 142 -20.27 15.08 -8.11
C MET A 142 -19.27 16.23 -7.98
N GLN A 143 -19.54 17.38 -8.60
CA GLN A 143 -18.72 18.59 -8.46
C GLN A 143 -18.70 19.10 -7.01
N GLU A 144 -19.85 19.22 -6.36
CA GLU A 144 -19.93 19.64 -4.95
C GLU A 144 -19.17 18.68 -4.02
N ALA A 145 -19.26 17.36 -4.26
CA ALA A 145 -18.52 16.36 -3.51
C ALA A 145 -17.00 16.46 -3.74
N GLN A 146 -16.56 16.68 -4.97
CA GLN A 146 -15.15 16.89 -5.31
C GLN A 146 -14.59 18.17 -4.68
N GLU A 147 -15.34 19.27 -4.71
CA GLU A 147 -14.95 20.52 -4.07
C GLU A 147 -14.83 20.37 -2.55
N ALA A 148 -15.79 19.69 -1.91
CA ALA A 148 -15.74 19.39 -0.49
C ALA A 148 -14.53 18.52 -0.14
N GLU A 149 -14.21 17.51 -0.96
CA GLU A 149 -13.03 16.67 -0.78
C GLU A 149 -11.72 17.45 -0.95
N ARG A 150 -11.61 18.29 -1.99
CA ARG A 150 -10.45 19.17 -2.20
C ARG A 150 -10.25 20.11 -1.02
N LYS A 151 -11.31 20.79 -0.59
CA LYS A 151 -11.28 21.69 0.57
C LYS A 151 -10.83 20.92 1.81
N TRP A 152 -11.38 19.74 2.04
CA TRP A 152 -11.00 18.92 3.18
C TRP A 152 -9.53 18.47 3.12
N ARG A 153 -9.02 18.06 1.96
CA ARG A 153 -7.58 17.74 1.78
C ARG A 153 -6.70 18.95 2.13
N HIS A 154 -7.10 20.15 1.76
CA HIS A 154 -6.39 21.38 2.12
C HIS A 154 -6.48 21.67 3.62
N ASP A 155 -7.69 21.75 4.18
CA ASP A 155 -7.93 22.04 5.60
C ASP A 155 -7.20 21.04 6.51
N ARG A 156 -7.18 19.75 6.13
CA ARG A 156 -6.42 18.72 6.85
C ARG A 156 -4.92 18.99 6.87
N ARG A 157 -4.32 19.40 5.74
CA ARG A 157 -2.89 19.77 5.69
C ARG A 157 -2.60 20.93 6.63
N VAL A 158 -3.47 21.94 6.66
CA VAL A 158 -3.34 23.09 7.56
C VAL A 158 -3.45 22.67 9.03
N LEU A 159 -4.42 21.82 9.37
CA LEU A 159 -4.59 21.29 10.73
C LEU A 159 -3.39 20.48 11.19
N GLU A 160 -2.82 19.65 10.32
CA GLU A 160 -1.63 18.85 10.63
C GLU A 160 -0.41 19.74 10.86
N VAL A 161 -0.15 20.72 10.00
CA VAL A 161 0.96 21.68 10.19
C VAL A 161 0.80 22.46 11.50
N ALA A 162 -0.39 23.01 11.76
CA ALA A 162 -0.65 23.75 12.99
C ALA A 162 -0.46 22.89 14.25
N PHE A 163 -0.92 21.64 14.22
CA PHE A 163 -0.75 20.70 15.33
C PHE A 163 0.74 20.40 15.60
N PHE A 164 1.54 20.20 14.56
CA PHE A 164 2.98 19.97 14.70
C PHE A 164 3.72 21.23 15.17
N ASP A 165 3.39 22.41 14.64
CA ASP A 165 3.96 23.69 15.08
C ASP A 165 3.64 23.97 16.55
N ASP A 166 2.42 23.67 17.00
CA ASP A 166 2.01 23.81 18.40
C ASP A 166 2.82 22.87 19.30
N ILE A 167 3.03 21.61 18.91
CA ILE A 167 3.89 20.67 19.66
C ILE A 167 5.33 21.18 19.71
N GLU A 168 5.91 21.60 18.58
CA GLU A 168 7.29 22.10 18.52
C GLU A 168 7.47 23.31 19.47
N SER A 169 6.45 24.17 19.57
CA SER A 169 6.47 25.34 20.46
C SER A 169 6.47 24.99 21.96
N LEU A 170 5.99 23.80 22.32
CA LEU A 170 6.00 23.29 23.71
C LEU A 170 7.35 22.67 24.09
N LEU A 171 8.21 22.38 23.11
CA LEU A 171 9.51 21.76 23.34
C LEU A 171 10.49 22.78 23.94
N SER A 172 11.36 22.31 24.83
CA SER A 172 12.52 23.09 25.25
C SER A 172 13.48 23.31 24.08
N GLY A 173 14.29 24.38 24.12
CA GLY A 173 15.26 24.68 23.07
C GLY A 173 16.15 23.48 22.67
N PRO A 174 16.71 22.70 23.62
CA PRO A 174 17.46 21.49 23.30
C PRO A 174 16.62 20.37 22.66
N GLN A 175 15.39 20.13 23.12
CA GLN A 175 14.48 19.13 22.52
C GLN A 175 14.13 19.52 21.07
N ALA A 176 13.70 20.77 20.86
CA ALA A 176 13.34 21.30 19.54
C ALA A 176 14.52 21.24 18.55
N GLN A 177 15.74 21.54 18.97
CA GLN A 177 16.90 21.55 18.07
C GLN A 177 17.43 20.15 17.74
N ARG A 178 17.33 19.19 18.67
CA ARG A 178 18.00 17.89 18.53
C ARG A 178 17.04 16.75 18.18
N LEU A 179 15.92 16.64 18.89
CA LEU A 179 15.03 15.49 18.81
C LEU A 179 13.92 15.70 17.77
N TRP A 180 13.38 16.92 17.68
CA TRP A 180 12.27 17.23 16.79
C TRP A 180 12.56 16.90 15.31
N PRO A 181 13.71 17.32 14.72
CA PRO A 181 13.97 17.01 13.31
C PRO A 181 14.10 15.51 13.05
N GLU A 182 14.58 14.73 14.03
CA GLU A 182 14.66 13.27 13.92
C GLU A 182 13.28 12.63 13.95
N TYR A 183 12.43 13.07 14.88
CA TYR A 183 11.05 12.62 14.98
C TYR A 183 10.26 12.92 13.70
N GLU A 184 10.31 14.16 13.19
CA GLU A 184 9.61 14.56 11.96
C GLU A 184 10.00 13.70 10.74
N ARG A 185 11.31 13.47 10.56
CA ARG A 185 11.81 12.58 9.49
C ARG A 185 11.29 11.16 9.67
N GLY A 186 11.28 10.66 10.91
CA GLY A 186 10.73 9.36 11.25
C GLY A 186 9.23 9.25 10.95
N TYR A 187 8.45 10.28 11.32
CA TYR A 187 7.02 10.37 11.06
C TYR A 187 6.73 10.35 9.56
N ARG A 188 7.36 11.25 8.77
CA ARG A 188 7.17 11.29 7.31
C ARG A 188 7.56 9.98 6.64
N ARG A 189 8.63 9.33 7.11
CA ARG A 189 9.04 8.01 6.62
C ARG A 189 7.96 6.94 6.88
N ARG A 190 7.41 6.86 8.10
CA ARG A 190 6.37 5.87 8.45
C ARG A 190 5.06 6.11 7.69
N THR A 191 4.64 7.36 7.57
CA THR A 191 3.30 7.69 7.06
C THR A 191 3.28 7.94 5.56
N GLN A 192 4.33 8.52 4.98
CA GLN A 192 4.29 9.02 3.60
C GLN A 192 5.10 8.17 2.61
N LEU A 193 6.05 7.36 3.07
CA LEU A 193 6.91 6.59 2.17
C LEU A 193 6.12 5.55 1.36
N THR A 194 5.32 4.72 2.03
CA THR A 194 4.58 3.59 1.42
C THR A 194 3.26 4.01 0.78
N GLN A 195 2.51 4.92 1.40
CA GLN A 195 1.16 5.33 0.94
C GLN A 195 1.15 5.84 -0.50
N ARG A 196 2.21 6.53 -0.91
CA ARG A 196 2.33 7.13 -2.24
C ARG A 196 3.35 6.41 -3.11
N SER A 197 3.81 5.21 -2.74
CA SER A 197 4.82 4.47 -3.52
C SER A 197 4.18 3.81 -4.75
N GLN A 198 4.73 4.07 -5.94
CA GLN A 198 4.27 3.43 -7.18
C GLN A 198 5.37 2.65 -7.90
N LEU A 199 6.64 3.00 -7.67
CA LEU A 199 7.76 2.32 -8.30
C LEU A 199 8.31 1.19 -7.41
N PRO A 200 8.77 0.07 -8.00
CA PRO A 200 9.47 -0.99 -7.27
C PRO A 200 10.68 -0.45 -6.50
N GLY A 201 10.64 -0.61 -5.17
CA GLY A 201 11.69 -0.15 -4.27
C GLY A 201 11.56 1.30 -3.80
N GLU A 202 10.53 2.04 -4.22
CA GLU A 202 10.27 3.41 -3.76
C GLU A 202 9.85 3.43 -2.29
N GLY A 203 8.88 2.58 -1.93
CA GLY A 203 8.32 2.48 -0.57
C GLY A 203 9.16 1.69 0.44
N VAL A 204 10.44 1.42 0.17
CA VAL A 204 11.30 0.61 1.04
C VAL A 204 11.97 1.46 2.11
N ASP A 205 11.80 1.08 3.38
CA ASP A 205 12.49 1.66 4.53
C ASP A 205 13.66 0.75 4.97
N LEU A 206 14.89 1.18 4.69
CA LEU A 206 16.09 0.41 5.06
C LEU A 206 16.38 0.42 6.56
N ILE A 207 15.89 1.41 7.31
CA ILE A 207 16.12 1.47 8.77
C ILE A 207 15.31 0.35 9.42
N VAL A 208 14.02 0.26 9.09
CA VAL A 208 13.15 -0.83 9.57
C VAL A 208 13.70 -2.19 9.14
N MET A 209 14.18 -2.33 7.90
CA MET A 209 14.78 -3.60 7.46
C MET A 209 16.03 -3.99 8.26
N VAL A 210 16.90 -3.03 8.60
CA VAL A 210 18.09 -3.32 9.41
C VAL A 210 17.71 -3.61 10.86
N ASP A 211 16.67 -2.98 11.38
CA ASP A 211 16.13 -3.26 12.72
C ASP A 211 15.47 -4.65 12.81
N ASP A 212 14.83 -5.11 11.73
CA ASP A 212 14.24 -6.45 11.60
C ASP A 212 15.31 -7.57 11.48
N LEU A 213 16.58 -7.22 11.26
CA LEU A 213 17.69 -8.17 11.13
C LEU A 213 18.41 -8.39 12.46
N ASP A 214 18.88 -9.61 12.70
CA ASP A 214 19.74 -9.95 13.84
C ASP A 214 21.18 -9.44 13.61
N VAL A 215 21.35 -8.12 13.69
CA VAL A 215 22.61 -7.42 13.48
C VAL A 215 23.34 -7.26 14.81
N SER A 216 24.60 -7.69 14.88
CA SER A 216 25.42 -7.48 16.09
C SER A 216 25.65 -5.99 16.36
N GLU A 217 25.85 -5.61 17.63
CA GLU A 217 26.12 -4.21 18.01
C GLU A 217 27.31 -3.60 17.23
N SER A 218 28.34 -4.41 16.95
CA SER A 218 29.49 -3.96 16.17
C SER A 218 29.17 -3.71 14.69
N GLN A 219 28.37 -4.57 14.06
CA GLN A 219 27.93 -4.36 12.67
C GLN A 219 27.02 -3.14 12.59
N LEU A 220 26.16 -2.98 13.59
CA LEU A 220 25.28 -1.84 13.69
C LEU A 220 26.07 -0.54 13.81
N ALA A 221 27.02 -0.46 14.74
CA ALA A 221 27.86 0.72 14.91
C ALA A 221 28.61 1.09 13.61
N ALA A 222 28.95 0.10 12.78
CA ALA A 222 29.58 0.32 11.48
C ALA A 222 28.64 0.94 10.42
N VAL A 223 27.33 0.64 10.48
CA VAL A 223 26.34 1.17 9.51
C VAL A 223 25.53 2.35 10.03
N ASP A 224 25.61 2.68 11.31
CA ASP A 224 24.87 3.80 11.92
C ASP A 224 25.07 5.15 11.20
N PRO A 225 26.30 5.55 10.80
CA PRO A 225 26.48 6.76 10.00
C PRO A 225 25.82 6.70 8.63
N ILE A 226 25.75 5.50 8.02
CA ILE A 226 25.11 5.27 6.71
C ILE A 226 23.59 5.41 6.86
N LEU A 227 23.01 4.84 7.91
CA LEU A 227 21.57 4.94 8.20
C LEU A 227 21.14 6.38 8.51
N SER A 228 21.97 7.11 9.26
CA SER A 228 21.73 8.53 9.57
C SER A 228 21.69 9.38 8.29
N GLN A 229 22.68 9.22 7.41
CA GLN A 229 22.72 9.93 6.13
C GLN A 229 21.55 9.50 5.21
N TYR A 230 21.25 8.20 5.17
CA TYR A 230 20.11 7.67 4.45
C TYR A 230 18.80 8.34 4.89
N ALA A 231 18.54 8.44 6.19
CA ALA A 231 17.33 9.08 6.73
C ALA A 231 17.16 10.52 6.22
N MET A 232 18.25 11.28 6.19
CA MET A 232 18.24 12.67 5.72
C MET A 232 17.97 12.78 4.22
N GLU A 233 18.58 11.92 3.41
CA GLU A 233 18.38 11.94 1.95
C GLU A 233 17.02 11.38 1.54
N LEU A 234 16.55 10.34 2.22
CA LEU A 234 15.21 9.79 2.06
C LEU A 234 14.16 10.84 2.36
N ASP A 235 14.28 11.58 3.48
CA ASP A 235 13.33 12.65 3.84
C ASP A 235 13.24 13.73 2.77
N ARG A 236 14.39 14.23 2.29
CA ARG A 236 14.43 15.19 1.16
C ARG A 236 13.75 14.63 -0.08
N GLY A 237 13.97 13.35 -0.37
CA GLY A 237 13.35 12.68 -1.51
C GLY A 237 11.83 12.51 -1.36
N ILE A 238 11.34 12.18 -0.16
CA ILE A 238 9.91 12.11 0.16
C ILE A 238 9.25 13.48 -0.04
N LEU A 239 9.84 14.54 0.51
CA LEU A 239 9.34 15.91 0.37
C LEU A 239 9.30 16.34 -1.10
N ALA A 240 10.40 16.15 -1.84
CA ALA A 240 10.46 16.53 -3.26
C ALA A 240 9.46 15.76 -4.13
N ARG A 241 9.25 14.46 -3.84
CA ARG A 241 8.21 13.66 -4.51
C ARG A 241 6.82 14.18 -4.15
N ASN A 242 6.53 14.41 -2.88
CA ASN A 242 5.21 14.83 -2.42
C ASN A 242 4.84 16.21 -2.97
N GLU A 243 5.78 17.15 -3.03
CA GLU A 243 5.58 18.45 -3.66
C GLU A 243 5.22 18.31 -5.16
N ALA A 244 5.91 17.42 -5.89
CA ALA A 244 5.63 17.19 -7.30
C ALA A 244 4.24 16.54 -7.52
N LEU A 245 3.85 15.61 -6.65
CA LEU A 245 2.52 14.98 -6.69
C LEU A 245 1.41 15.95 -6.30
N ASP A 246 1.58 16.71 -5.22
CA ASP A 246 0.61 17.69 -4.77
C ASP A 246 0.41 18.78 -5.84
N SER A 247 1.50 19.24 -6.48
CA SER A 247 1.40 20.18 -7.60
C SER A 247 0.55 19.62 -8.75
N MET A 248 0.73 18.33 -9.09
CA MET A 248 -0.04 17.66 -10.14
C MET A 248 -1.52 17.54 -9.75
N THR A 249 -1.81 17.19 -8.50
CA THR A 249 -3.16 17.15 -7.96
C THR A 249 -3.83 18.53 -8.01
N ASP A 250 -3.14 19.59 -7.60
CA ASP A 250 -3.69 20.94 -7.59
C ASP A 250 -4.08 21.40 -9.01
N VAL A 251 -3.26 21.06 -10.02
CA VAL A 251 -3.59 21.36 -11.43
C VAL A 251 -4.79 20.55 -11.92
N MET A 252 -4.85 19.26 -11.61
CA MET A 252 -6.00 18.42 -11.98
C MET A 252 -7.30 18.91 -11.35
N ASP A 253 -7.25 19.28 -10.08
CA ASP A 253 -8.38 19.85 -9.37
C ASP A 253 -8.89 21.13 -10.08
N THR A 254 -8.00 21.99 -10.58
CA THR A 254 -8.41 23.19 -11.33
C THR A 254 -9.01 22.89 -12.71
N MET A 255 -8.59 21.80 -13.38
CA MET A 255 -9.16 21.38 -14.66
C MET A 255 -10.57 20.81 -14.50
N VAL A 256 -10.77 19.95 -13.49
CA VAL A 256 -12.05 19.25 -13.27
C VAL A 256 -13.20 20.21 -12.97
N ILE A 257 -12.92 21.33 -12.30
CA ILE A 257 -13.94 22.31 -11.88
C ILE A 257 -14.28 23.32 -12.99
N GLY A 258 -13.65 23.21 -14.17
CA GLY A 258 -13.99 24.04 -15.34
C GLY A 258 -13.58 25.51 -15.21
N GLU A 259 -12.79 25.86 -14.19
CA GLU A 259 -12.17 27.19 -14.06
C GLU A 259 -11.04 27.40 -15.09
N ALA A 260 -10.43 26.30 -15.56
CA ALA A 260 -9.52 26.33 -16.70
C ALA A 260 -10.32 26.26 -18.01
N THR A 261 -10.27 27.32 -18.82
CA THR A 261 -10.84 27.29 -20.17
C THR A 261 -10.09 26.26 -21.03
N PRO A 262 -10.77 25.38 -21.78
CA PRO A 262 -10.17 24.31 -22.62
C PRO A 262 -9.26 24.75 -23.78
N ASN A 263 -8.83 26.00 -23.83
CA ASN A 263 -8.07 26.51 -24.97
C ASN A 263 -6.60 26.03 -24.88
N ASP A 264 -6.32 25.02 -25.70
CA ASP A 264 -5.07 24.72 -26.42
C ASP A 264 -3.75 24.97 -25.64
N ASP A 265 -3.31 23.96 -24.87
CA ASP A 265 -1.90 23.61 -24.53
C ASP A 265 -1.77 22.76 -23.23
N ASP A 266 -2.86 22.34 -22.59
CA ASP A 266 -2.79 21.63 -21.30
C ASP A 266 -2.29 20.16 -21.28
N PRO A 267 -2.34 19.36 -22.37
CA PRO A 267 -1.78 18.01 -22.38
C PRO A 267 -0.26 17.99 -22.15
N ASP A 268 0.45 18.94 -22.78
CA ASP A 268 1.90 19.08 -22.65
C ASP A 268 2.31 19.48 -21.23
N ARG A 269 1.51 20.34 -20.59
CA ARG A 269 1.72 20.72 -19.19
C ARG A 269 1.54 19.52 -18.27
N MET A 270 0.46 18.75 -18.44
CA MET A 270 0.22 17.54 -17.67
C MET A 270 1.31 16.49 -17.87
N MET A 271 1.76 16.29 -19.10
CA MET A 271 2.86 15.39 -19.42
C MET A 271 4.17 15.83 -18.73
N LYS A 272 4.50 17.13 -18.76
CA LYS A 272 5.69 17.67 -18.07
C LYS A 272 5.60 17.50 -16.55
N MET A 273 4.42 17.70 -15.97
CA MET A 273 4.22 17.53 -14.52
C MET A 273 4.30 16.05 -14.10
N ASN A 274 3.70 15.15 -14.87
CA ASN A 274 3.81 13.71 -14.65
C ASN A 274 5.28 13.27 -14.76
N GLN A 275 5.99 13.71 -15.81
CA GLN A 275 7.41 13.45 -15.97
C GLN A 275 8.23 13.96 -14.77
N LYS A 276 7.98 15.17 -14.29
CA LYS A 276 8.63 15.72 -13.09
C LYS A 276 8.33 14.87 -11.85
N ALA A 277 7.08 14.47 -11.62
CA ALA A 277 6.71 13.60 -10.50
C ALA A 277 7.44 12.25 -10.59
N ARG A 278 7.46 11.65 -11.78
CA ARG A 278 8.17 10.40 -12.07
C ARG A 278 9.67 10.51 -11.80
N GLU A 279 10.32 11.60 -12.22
CA GLU A 279 11.74 11.84 -11.93
C GLU A 279 12.02 11.88 -10.42
N LYS A 280 11.14 12.50 -9.63
CA LYS A 280 11.28 12.51 -8.17
C LYS A 280 11.09 11.12 -7.55
N ARG A 281 10.14 10.33 -8.06
CA ARG A 281 9.97 8.92 -7.65
C ARG A 281 11.22 8.09 -7.98
N VAL A 282 11.79 8.23 -9.18
CA VAL A 282 13.01 7.54 -9.60
C VAL A 282 14.20 7.91 -8.71
N ALA A 283 14.37 9.20 -8.40
CA ALA A 283 15.42 9.66 -7.49
C ALA A 283 15.29 9.05 -6.07
N LEU A 284 14.07 8.83 -5.59
CA LEU A 284 13.81 8.16 -4.32
C LEU A 284 14.20 6.67 -4.38
N VAL A 285 13.81 5.97 -5.45
CA VAL A 285 14.22 4.57 -5.70
C VAL A 285 15.74 4.44 -5.76
N ASP A 286 16.42 5.38 -6.42
CA ASP A 286 17.88 5.38 -6.55
C ASP A 286 18.58 5.63 -5.22
N THR A 287 18.01 6.50 -4.38
CA THR A 287 18.45 6.70 -3.00
C THR A 287 18.38 5.37 -2.24
N ASN A 288 17.24 4.68 -2.27
CA ASN A 288 17.07 3.38 -1.62
C ASN A 288 18.05 2.32 -2.15
N ARG A 289 18.21 2.18 -3.47
CA ARG A 289 19.12 1.18 -4.07
C ARG A 289 20.58 1.44 -3.72
N ARG A 290 21.02 2.71 -3.78
CA ARG A 290 22.40 3.10 -3.44
C ARG A 290 22.70 2.80 -1.98
N TYR A 291 21.83 3.21 -1.06
CA TYR A 291 22.02 2.97 0.37
C TYR A 291 21.92 1.48 0.72
N CYS A 292 21.02 0.72 0.07
CA CYS A 292 20.98 -0.73 0.21
C CYS A 292 22.33 -1.37 -0.17
N SER A 293 22.93 -0.98 -1.30
CA SER A 293 24.25 -1.50 -1.72
C SER A 293 25.36 -1.19 -0.71
N MET A 294 25.36 0.02 -0.15
CA MET A 294 26.30 0.42 0.90
C MET A 294 26.13 -0.41 2.17
N LEU A 295 24.88 -0.59 2.64
CA LEU A 295 24.59 -1.40 3.82
C LEU A 295 24.97 -2.87 3.61
N VAL A 296 24.62 -3.46 2.47
CA VAL A 296 24.98 -4.85 2.12
C VAL A 296 26.49 -5.07 2.20
N SER A 297 27.29 -4.10 1.73
CA SER A 297 28.74 -4.17 1.77
C SER A 297 29.32 -4.04 3.19
N ASN A 298 28.67 -3.29 4.08
CA ASN A 298 29.17 -3.01 5.44
C ASN A 298 28.63 -3.97 6.51
N LEU A 299 27.51 -4.66 6.27
CA LEU A 299 26.95 -5.66 7.20
C LEU A 299 27.66 -7.03 7.11
N GLY A 300 28.53 -7.21 6.13
CA GLY A 300 29.23 -8.47 5.87
C GLY A 300 28.39 -9.49 5.08
N PRO A 301 29.00 -10.61 4.62
CA PRO A 301 28.40 -11.43 3.56
C PRO A 301 27.07 -12.11 3.94
N SER A 302 26.91 -12.55 5.19
CA SER A 302 25.69 -13.26 5.61
C SER A 302 24.52 -12.30 5.81
N VAL A 303 24.67 -11.32 6.69
CA VAL A 303 23.63 -10.32 6.99
C VAL A 303 23.34 -9.45 5.76
N GLY A 304 24.37 -9.05 5.00
CA GLY A 304 24.20 -8.30 3.75
C GLY A 304 23.37 -9.06 2.73
N LYS A 305 23.58 -10.38 2.55
CA LYS A 305 22.74 -11.20 1.66
C LYS A 305 21.29 -11.27 2.13
N GLN A 306 21.05 -11.34 3.45
CA GLN A 306 19.70 -11.31 4.02
C GLN A 306 19.01 -9.97 3.76
N LEU A 307 19.69 -8.84 4.02
CA LEU A 307 19.17 -7.50 3.73
C LEU A 307 18.82 -7.35 2.24
N GLN A 308 19.72 -7.77 1.35
CA GLN A 308 19.49 -7.69 -0.09
C GLN A 308 18.26 -8.52 -0.51
N LYS A 309 18.10 -9.73 0.05
CA LYS A 309 16.92 -10.57 -0.19
C LYS A 309 15.64 -9.85 0.27
N GLN A 310 15.61 -9.33 1.51
CA GLN A 310 14.45 -8.60 2.03
C GLN A 310 14.14 -7.35 1.21
N PHE A 311 15.17 -6.63 0.76
CA PHE A 311 15.03 -5.47 -0.12
C PHE A 311 14.28 -5.83 -1.41
N TYR A 312 14.70 -6.88 -2.10
CA TYR A 312 14.03 -7.31 -3.34
C TYR A 312 12.64 -7.88 -3.08
N GLN A 313 12.42 -8.59 -1.98
CA GLN A 313 11.10 -9.09 -1.60
C GLN A 313 10.09 -7.95 -1.39
N LYS A 314 10.48 -6.89 -0.67
CA LYS A 314 9.61 -5.71 -0.47
C LYS A 314 9.50 -4.85 -1.74
N SER A 315 10.54 -4.79 -2.56
CA SER A 315 10.54 -4.00 -3.81
C SER A 315 9.71 -4.65 -4.93
N PHE A 316 9.73 -5.99 -5.02
CA PHE A 316 9.11 -6.77 -6.09
C PHE A 316 8.17 -7.84 -5.54
N PRO A 317 7.11 -7.46 -4.79
CA PRO A 317 6.20 -8.41 -4.16
C PRO A 317 5.54 -9.35 -5.17
N ARG A 318 5.29 -8.92 -6.42
CA ARG A 318 4.76 -9.81 -7.47
C ARG A 318 5.67 -10.98 -7.82
N ILE A 319 6.99 -10.80 -7.69
CA ILE A 319 7.98 -11.85 -7.96
C ILE A 319 8.12 -12.75 -6.73
N TYR A 320 8.17 -12.18 -5.53
CA TYR A 320 8.51 -12.92 -4.32
C TYR A 320 7.32 -13.28 -3.41
N ALA A 321 6.09 -12.93 -3.78
CA ALA A 321 4.90 -13.31 -3.02
C ALA A 321 4.79 -14.84 -2.91
N PRO A 322 4.28 -15.36 -1.78
CA PRO A 322 3.96 -16.77 -1.63
C PRO A 322 3.04 -17.22 -2.77
N THR A 323 3.45 -18.29 -3.44
CA THR A 323 2.72 -18.92 -4.54
C THR A 323 1.63 -19.85 -4.01
N ALA A 324 0.84 -20.42 -4.91
CA ALA A 324 -0.09 -21.49 -4.54
C ALA A 324 0.65 -22.72 -3.99
N ALA A 325 1.79 -23.09 -4.57
CA ALA A 325 2.62 -24.20 -4.10
C ALA A 325 3.14 -23.98 -2.68
N ASP A 326 3.57 -22.76 -2.33
CA ASP A 326 4.02 -22.44 -0.96
C ASP A 326 2.93 -22.71 0.07
N ARG A 327 1.73 -22.15 -0.16
CA ARG A 327 0.56 -22.35 0.71
C ARG A 327 0.12 -23.81 0.76
N PHE A 328 0.21 -24.51 -0.38
CA PHE A 328 -0.18 -25.92 -0.49
C PHE A 328 0.76 -26.84 0.29
N LEU A 329 2.08 -26.62 0.17
CA LEU A 329 3.10 -27.32 0.94
C LEU A 329 2.98 -27.04 2.44
N GLU A 330 2.79 -25.77 2.83
CA GLU A 330 2.59 -25.38 4.23
C GLU A 330 1.37 -26.08 4.83
N ARG A 331 0.23 -26.06 4.12
CA ARG A 331 -0.99 -26.75 4.56
C ARG A 331 -0.81 -28.26 4.66
N ALA A 332 -0.18 -28.87 3.65
CA ALA A 332 0.09 -30.30 3.65
C ALA A 332 0.99 -30.71 4.82
N LEU A 333 2.09 -29.98 5.06
CA LEU A 333 3.01 -30.23 6.17
C LEU A 333 2.38 -30.01 7.56
N GLY A 334 1.32 -29.20 7.64
CA GLY A 334 0.53 -28.99 8.85
C GLY A 334 -0.48 -30.10 9.17
N ASP A 335 -0.66 -31.10 8.30
CA ASP A 335 -1.56 -32.23 8.56
C ASP A 335 -0.95 -33.22 9.56
N GLU A 336 -1.58 -33.34 10.73
CA GLU A 336 -1.12 -34.21 11.83
C GLU A 336 -1.18 -35.71 11.50
N SER A 337 -1.94 -36.10 10.46
CA SER A 337 -2.07 -37.49 10.03
C SER A 337 -0.90 -37.97 9.18
N LEU A 338 0.05 -37.09 8.82
CA LEU A 338 1.19 -37.44 8.00
C LEU A 338 2.09 -38.49 8.68
N THR A 339 2.49 -39.49 7.91
CA THR A 339 3.52 -40.44 8.33
C THR A 339 4.90 -39.77 8.28
N GLY A 340 5.85 -40.25 9.10
CA GLY A 340 7.23 -39.72 9.08
C GLY A 340 7.91 -39.80 7.70
N SER A 341 7.56 -40.79 6.87
CA SER A 341 8.04 -40.88 5.49
C SER A 341 7.46 -39.79 4.60
N GLN A 342 6.17 -39.46 4.74
CA GLN A 342 5.54 -38.36 3.99
C GLN A 342 6.10 -37.00 4.39
N ILE A 343 6.29 -36.74 5.69
CA ILE A 343 6.92 -35.51 6.20
C ILE A 343 8.31 -35.34 5.56
N GLY A 344 9.13 -36.40 5.55
CA GLY A 344 10.45 -36.37 4.93
C GLY A 344 10.40 -36.08 3.42
N ARG A 345 9.44 -36.66 2.69
CA ARG A 345 9.25 -36.40 1.25
C ARG A 345 8.76 -34.98 0.96
N LEU A 346 7.81 -34.47 1.75
CA LEU A 346 7.28 -33.11 1.60
C LEU A 346 8.32 -32.04 1.94
N THR A 347 9.09 -32.24 3.01
CA THR A 347 10.19 -31.33 3.37
C THR A 347 11.26 -31.29 2.28
N ALA A 348 11.62 -32.44 1.72
CA ALA A 348 12.55 -32.51 0.60
C ALA A 348 11.99 -31.84 -0.67
N LEU A 349 10.69 -32.00 -0.94
CA LEU A 349 10.00 -31.34 -2.05
C LEU A 349 9.96 -29.81 -1.88
N GLN A 350 9.70 -29.33 -0.66
CA GLN A 350 9.73 -27.90 -0.34
C GLN A 350 11.11 -27.29 -0.59
N ALA A 351 12.18 -27.91 -0.09
CA ALA A 351 13.54 -27.43 -0.31
C ALA A 351 13.94 -27.43 -1.80
N ASP A 352 13.47 -28.42 -2.57
CA ASP A 352 13.68 -28.47 -4.02
C ASP A 352 12.92 -27.34 -4.74
N TYR A 353 11.65 -27.15 -4.39
CA TYR A 353 10.80 -26.10 -4.92
C TYR A 353 11.40 -24.71 -4.65
N GLU A 354 11.77 -24.41 -3.40
CA GLU A 354 12.35 -23.12 -2.99
C GLU A 354 13.62 -22.78 -3.80
N ARG A 355 14.47 -23.77 -4.05
CA ARG A 355 15.66 -23.60 -4.89
C ARG A 355 15.29 -23.31 -6.34
N ARG A 356 14.35 -24.06 -6.93
CA ARG A 356 13.96 -23.92 -8.34
C ARG A 356 13.21 -22.61 -8.57
N VAL A 357 12.28 -22.24 -7.69
CA VAL A 357 11.53 -20.99 -7.80
C VAL A 357 12.45 -19.79 -7.57
N GLY A 358 13.48 -19.93 -6.73
CA GLY A 358 14.54 -18.93 -6.56
C GLY A 358 15.21 -18.56 -7.89
N ILE A 359 15.61 -19.55 -8.69
CA ILE A 359 16.23 -19.33 -10.01
C ILE A 359 15.26 -18.58 -10.94
N VAL A 360 14.00 -19.02 -11.01
CA VAL A 360 12.99 -18.38 -11.87
C VAL A 360 12.68 -16.95 -11.40
N ASN A 361 12.67 -16.70 -10.09
CA ASN A 361 12.49 -15.37 -9.52
C ASN A 361 13.68 -14.45 -9.83
N ASP A 362 14.92 -14.96 -9.81
CA ASP A 362 16.11 -14.19 -10.18
C ASP A 362 16.11 -13.81 -11.67
N ASP A 363 15.71 -14.75 -12.54
CA ASP A 363 15.50 -14.49 -13.97
C ASP A 363 14.44 -13.38 -14.16
N TRP A 364 13.30 -13.49 -13.49
CA TRP A 364 12.24 -12.47 -13.56
C TRP A 364 12.73 -11.11 -13.04
N LEU A 365 13.42 -11.09 -11.90
CA LEU A 365 13.96 -9.86 -11.33
C LEU A 365 14.89 -9.17 -12.31
N SER A 366 15.76 -9.92 -13.00
CA SER A 366 16.68 -9.36 -13.99
C SER A 366 15.95 -8.64 -15.14
N LEU A 367 14.84 -9.23 -15.61
CA LEU A 367 13.99 -8.65 -16.65
C LEU A 367 13.24 -7.41 -16.16
N GLU A 368 12.75 -7.42 -14.93
CA GLU A 368 12.08 -6.26 -14.32
C GLU A 368 13.05 -5.09 -14.11
N LEU A 369 14.29 -5.36 -13.72
CA LEU A 369 15.34 -4.35 -13.62
C LEU A 369 15.76 -3.81 -15.00
N LYS A 370 15.86 -4.67 -16.01
CA LYS A 370 16.09 -4.26 -17.41
C LYS A 370 14.94 -3.36 -17.90
N LYS A 371 13.69 -3.77 -17.66
CA LYS A 371 12.49 -2.98 -17.96
C LYS A 371 12.52 -1.62 -17.25
N ASP A 372 12.78 -1.57 -15.95
CA ASP A 372 12.89 -0.31 -15.20
C ASP A 372 13.97 0.61 -15.78
N LYS A 373 15.13 0.07 -16.15
CA LYS A 373 16.21 0.83 -16.82
C LYS A 373 15.77 1.41 -18.17
N GLU A 374 15.11 0.62 -19.01
CA GLU A 374 14.59 1.09 -20.31
C GLU A 374 13.52 2.17 -20.12
N MET A 375 12.61 1.98 -19.17
CA MET A 375 11.56 2.96 -18.89
C MET A 375 12.10 4.27 -18.32
N ARG A 376 13.29 4.28 -17.72
CA ARG A 376 13.91 5.50 -17.16
C ARG A 376 14.58 6.39 -18.21
N LYS A 377 14.80 5.89 -19.42
CA LYS A 377 15.32 6.72 -20.52
C LYS A 377 14.36 7.91 -20.76
N PRO A 378 14.88 9.12 -21.03
CA PRO A 378 14.06 10.25 -21.44
C PRO A 378 13.11 9.86 -22.58
N ALA A 379 11.89 10.41 -22.58
CA ALA A 379 10.91 10.11 -23.63
C ALA A 379 11.46 10.41 -25.04
N GLU A 380 12.26 11.46 -25.19
CA GLU A 380 12.92 11.80 -26.47
C GLU A 380 13.92 10.75 -26.94
N GLU A 381 14.69 10.16 -26.04
CA GLU A 381 15.66 9.10 -26.38
C GLU A 381 14.92 7.85 -26.85
N ARG A 382 13.84 7.48 -26.14
CA ARG A 382 12.98 6.36 -26.52
C ARG A 382 12.23 6.61 -27.82
N ALA A 383 11.78 7.85 -28.06
CA ALA A 383 11.12 8.22 -29.30
C ALA A 383 12.08 8.14 -30.50
N LYS A 384 13.36 8.51 -30.31
CA LYS A 384 14.40 8.35 -31.34
C LYS A 384 14.69 6.89 -31.63
N GLU A 385 14.89 6.05 -30.61
CA GLU A 385 15.09 4.61 -30.78
C GLU A 385 13.94 3.97 -31.57
N ARG A 386 12.69 4.39 -31.34
CA ARG A 386 11.52 3.89 -32.08
C ARG A 386 11.40 4.41 -33.51
N GLN A 387 11.88 5.63 -33.80
CA GLN A 387 11.86 6.17 -35.17
C GLN A 387 12.78 5.37 -36.10
N ASP A 388 13.88 4.84 -35.58
CA ASP A 388 14.81 4.01 -36.35
C ASP A 388 14.20 2.63 -36.72
N ASP A 389 13.21 2.15 -35.96
CA ASP A 389 12.52 0.88 -36.20
C ASP A 389 11.37 0.96 -37.23
N GLY A 390 11.06 2.16 -37.75
CA GLY A 390 10.20 2.33 -38.93
C GLY A 390 8.68 2.20 -38.73
N GLU A 391 8.19 1.95 -37.51
CA GLU A 391 6.76 1.89 -37.21
C GLU A 391 6.26 3.15 -36.46
N PRO A 392 5.43 4.01 -37.08
CA PRO A 392 4.77 5.10 -36.38
C PRO A 392 3.66 4.53 -35.50
N GLN A 393 4.01 4.07 -34.30
CA GLN A 393 3.01 3.72 -33.30
C GLN A 393 2.35 5.02 -32.80
N ILE A 394 1.09 5.22 -33.19
CA ILE A 394 0.20 6.18 -32.53
C ILE A 394 0.09 5.70 -31.09
N GLN A 395 0.88 6.30 -30.21
CA GLN A 395 0.83 6.00 -28.79
C GLN A 395 -0.50 6.56 -28.28
N MET A 396 -1.52 5.71 -28.28
CA MET A 396 -2.79 6.00 -27.62
C MET A 396 -2.47 6.15 -26.14
N MET A 397 -2.29 7.40 -25.70
CA MET A 397 -2.00 7.75 -24.32
C MET A 397 -3.26 7.45 -23.52
N MET A 398 -3.34 6.23 -23.00
CA MET A 398 -4.40 5.88 -22.08
C MET A 398 -4.17 6.63 -20.78
N MET A 399 -4.97 7.68 -20.58
CA MET A 399 -5.13 8.29 -19.28
C MET A 399 -6.10 7.41 -18.49
N THR A 400 -5.58 6.53 -17.66
CA THR A 400 -6.39 5.90 -16.63
C THR A 400 -6.34 6.79 -15.39
N THR A 401 -7.50 7.26 -14.94
CA THR A 401 -7.65 7.89 -13.62
C THR A 401 -7.71 6.77 -12.58
N SER A 402 -6.76 6.74 -11.64
CA SER A 402 -6.93 5.90 -10.45
C SER A 402 -7.99 6.53 -9.53
N GLY A 403 -8.56 5.74 -8.61
CA GLY A 403 -9.64 6.17 -7.71
C GLY A 403 -9.28 7.30 -6.74
N ASP A 404 -8.02 7.70 -6.68
CA ASP A 404 -7.48 8.86 -5.96
C ASP A 404 -7.28 10.10 -6.86
N GLY A 405 -7.70 10.02 -8.13
CA GLY A 405 -7.58 11.09 -9.12
C GLY A 405 -6.20 11.21 -9.76
N GLU A 406 -5.27 10.29 -9.50
CA GLU A 406 -3.96 10.30 -10.15
C GLU A 406 -4.09 9.78 -11.60
N VAL A 407 -3.73 10.60 -12.59
CA VAL A 407 -3.68 10.15 -13.99
C VAL A 407 -2.35 9.47 -14.24
N MET A 408 -2.42 8.17 -14.49
CA MET A 408 -1.26 7.35 -14.80
C MET A 408 -1.11 7.26 -16.32
N VAL A 409 -0.02 7.83 -16.83
CA VAL A 409 0.39 7.62 -18.22
C VAL A 409 1.13 6.29 -18.26
N HIS A 410 0.44 5.24 -18.70
CA HIS A 410 1.06 3.92 -18.85
C HIS A 410 1.81 3.85 -20.16
N GLU A 411 3.09 4.18 -20.13
CA GLU A 411 4.00 3.85 -21.21
C GLU A 411 4.23 2.34 -21.23
N GLN A 412 4.03 1.70 -22.38
CA GLN A 412 4.31 0.29 -22.55
C GLN A 412 5.82 0.07 -22.76
N PRO A 413 6.42 -0.93 -22.09
CA PRO A 413 7.78 -1.35 -22.34
C PRO A 413 7.93 -1.97 -23.75
N PRO A 414 9.16 -2.14 -24.26
CA PRO A 414 9.42 -2.88 -25.48
C PRO A 414 8.71 -4.24 -25.50
N SER A 415 8.08 -4.60 -26.62
CA SER A 415 7.30 -5.84 -26.77
C SER A 415 8.11 -7.10 -26.42
N GLU A 416 9.38 -7.14 -26.84
CA GLU A 416 10.31 -8.24 -26.54
C GLU A 416 10.45 -8.48 -25.02
N LEU A 417 10.54 -7.42 -24.21
CA LEU A 417 10.62 -7.55 -22.75
C LEU A 417 9.31 -8.06 -22.14
N ILE A 418 8.17 -7.71 -22.72
CA ILE A 418 6.87 -8.22 -22.29
C ILE A 418 6.81 -9.73 -22.51
N ASP A 419 7.28 -10.19 -23.66
CA ASP A 419 7.29 -11.61 -24.02
C ASP A 419 8.31 -12.40 -23.20
N GLU A 420 9.51 -11.86 -22.96
CA GLU A 420 10.49 -12.46 -22.05
C GLU A 420 9.92 -12.62 -20.62
N ILE A 421 9.26 -11.57 -20.09
CA ILE A 421 8.62 -11.63 -18.77
C ILE A 421 7.48 -12.64 -18.75
N TYR A 422 6.69 -12.73 -19.83
CA TYR A 422 5.61 -13.69 -19.96
C TYR A 422 6.12 -15.14 -19.90
N GLU A 423 7.19 -15.45 -20.64
CA GLU A 423 7.79 -16.79 -20.63
C GLU A 423 8.33 -17.18 -19.25
N VAL A 424 8.93 -16.24 -18.51
CA VAL A 424 9.39 -16.51 -17.13
C VAL A 424 8.20 -16.75 -16.19
N ARG A 425 7.10 -16.01 -16.33
CA ARG A 425 5.87 -16.27 -15.56
C ARG A 425 5.28 -17.64 -15.87
N LYS A 426 5.27 -18.04 -17.13
CA LYS A 426 4.83 -19.38 -17.57
C LYS A 426 5.70 -20.48 -16.95
N LYS A 427 7.03 -20.32 -16.95
CA LYS A 427 7.94 -21.25 -16.25
C LYS A 427 7.65 -21.34 -14.75
N LYS A 428 7.39 -20.20 -14.09
CA LYS A 428 7.05 -20.19 -12.66
C LYS A 428 5.73 -20.91 -12.39
N HIS A 429 4.71 -20.66 -13.21
CA HIS A 429 3.41 -21.30 -13.10
C HIS A 429 3.49 -22.82 -13.31
N ALA A 430 4.20 -23.27 -14.35
CA ALA A 430 4.45 -24.70 -14.58
C ALA A 430 5.16 -25.37 -13.39
N LEU A 431 6.15 -24.68 -12.79
CA LEU A 431 6.83 -25.17 -11.58
C LEU A 431 5.88 -25.26 -10.37
N VAL A 432 4.97 -24.30 -10.21
CA VAL A 432 3.94 -24.33 -9.16
C VAL A 432 3.02 -25.54 -9.35
N GLN A 433 2.51 -25.76 -10.56
CA GLN A 433 1.64 -26.90 -10.86
C GLN A 433 2.35 -28.23 -10.62
N GLU A 434 3.56 -28.42 -11.16
CA GLU A 434 4.36 -29.63 -10.96
C GLU A 434 4.57 -29.93 -9.47
N THR A 435 4.80 -28.90 -8.66
CA THR A 435 5.01 -29.07 -7.21
C THR A 435 3.72 -29.52 -6.52
N ILE A 436 2.58 -28.92 -6.87
CA ILE A 436 1.27 -29.31 -6.34
C ILE A 436 0.96 -30.77 -6.69
N ASP A 437 1.16 -31.18 -7.96
CA ASP A 437 0.92 -32.56 -8.39
C ASP A 437 1.79 -33.55 -7.60
N ARG A 438 3.06 -33.20 -7.36
CA ARG A 438 3.97 -34.01 -6.54
C ARG A 438 3.57 -34.08 -5.07
N VAL A 439 2.91 -33.05 -4.52
CA VAL A 439 2.30 -33.13 -3.17
C VAL A 439 1.17 -34.15 -3.20
N TYR A 440 0.27 -34.10 -4.18
CA TYR A 440 -0.82 -35.08 -4.32
C TYR A 440 -0.29 -36.51 -4.40
N ASP A 441 0.82 -36.76 -5.12
CA ASP A 441 1.45 -38.08 -5.21
C ASP A 441 2.07 -38.59 -3.88
N ILE A 442 2.35 -37.71 -2.93
CA ILE A 442 2.87 -38.07 -1.61
C ILE A 442 1.72 -38.41 -0.64
N LEU A 443 0.57 -37.77 -0.80
CA LEU A 443 -0.57 -37.86 0.10
C LEU A 443 -1.52 -39.02 -0.26
N ASN A 444 -2.18 -39.57 0.75
CA ASN A 444 -3.28 -40.53 0.54
C ASN A 444 -4.61 -39.79 0.27
N ASP A 445 -5.65 -40.53 -0.14
CA ASP A 445 -6.92 -39.92 -0.54
C ASP A 445 -7.62 -39.15 0.58
N ALA A 446 -7.55 -39.62 1.83
CA ALA A 446 -8.12 -38.92 2.97
C ALA A 446 -7.41 -37.57 3.23
N GLN A 447 -6.09 -37.54 3.10
CA GLN A 447 -5.27 -36.34 3.25
C GLN A 447 -5.53 -35.35 2.11
N ARG A 448 -5.65 -35.84 0.87
CA ARG A 448 -5.96 -35.02 -0.31
C ARG A 448 -7.30 -34.30 -0.17
N LEU A 449 -8.31 -34.95 0.39
CA LEU A 449 -9.63 -34.34 0.64
C LEU A 449 -9.58 -33.19 1.65
N SER A 450 -8.54 -33.13 2.49
CA SER A 450 -8.38 -32.06 3.49
C SER A 450 -7.70 -30.81 2.92
N LEU A 451 -7.14 -30.92 1.71
CA LEU A 451 -6.47 -29.84 1.02
C LEU A 451 -7.43 -29.09 0.09
N PRO A 452 -7.26 -27.76 -0.07
CA PRO A 452 -8.06 -26.99 -1.02
C PRO A 452 -7.83 -27.51 -2.45
N LYS A 453 -8.86 -27.49 -3.30
CA LYS A 453 -8.67 -27.82 -4.72
C LYS A 453 -7.68 -26.82 -5.34
N PRO A 454 -6.63 -27.28 -6.03
CA PRO A 454 -5.62 -26.39 -6.58
C PRO A 454 -6.20 -25.61 -7.77
N LYS A 455 -6.56 -24.34 -7.56
CA LYS A 455 -6.89 -23.42 -8.65
C LYS A 455 -5.60 -22.77 -9.16
N VAL A 456 -4.99 -23.34 -10.19
CA VAL A 456 -3.73 -22.84 -10.78
C VAL A 456 -4.00 -22.22 -12.14
N ARG A 457 -4.32 -20.92 -12.16
CA ARG A 457 -4.67 -20.19 -13.39
C ARG A 457 -3.44 -19.91 -14.25
N GLU A 458 -3.52 -20.23 -15.55
CA GLU A 458 -2.44 -19.87 -16.49
C GLU A 458 -2.15 -18.36 -16.45
N PRO A 459 -0.88 -17.95 -16.56
CA PRO A 459 -0.54 -16.55 -16.60
C PRO A 459 -1.12 -15.94 -17.88
N ARG A 460 -1.95 -14.91 -17.74
CA ARG A 460 -2.45 -14.13 -18.89
C ARG A 460 -1.32 -13.29 -19.49
N ARG A 461 -1.26 -13.19 -20.83
CA ARG A 461 -0.41 -12.22 -21.53
C ARG A 461 -0.98 -10.82 -21.26
N GLY A 462 -0.41 -10.13 -20.28
CA GLY A 462 -0.95 -8.85 -19.80
C GLY A 462 -0.97 -7.81 -20.92
N GLY A 463 -2.15 -7.29 -21.28
CA GLY A 463 -2.26 -6.15 -22.19
C GLY A 463 -3.58 -5.97 -22.98
N VAL A 464 -4.42 -6.99 -23.15
CA VAL A 464 -5.46 -6.94 -24.21
C VAL A 464 -6.91 -6.86 -23.71
N MET A 465 -7.23 -7.32 -22.50
CA MET A 465 -8.64 -7.56 -22.12
C MET A 465 -9.47 -6.35 -21.69
N MET A 466 -8.88 -5.18 -21.39
CA MET A 466 -9.70 -4.02 -20.98
C MET A 466 -10.45 -3.37 -22.15
N PHE A 467 -10.03 -3.58 -23.40
CA PHE A 467 -10.67 -2.97 -24.57
C PHE A 467 -11.80 -3.81 -25.16
N THR A 468 -11.61 -5.13 -25.25
CA THR A 468 -12.61 -5.99 -25.89
C THR A 468 -13.91 -6.07 -25.09
N GLY A 469 -13.84 -5.97 -23.76
CA GLY A 469 -15.03 -5.95 -22.90
C GLY A 469 -15.84 -4.65 -22.98
N MET A 470 -15.18 -3.49 -23.08
CA MET A 470 -15.85 -2.19 -23.01
C MET A 470 -16.52 -1.81 -24.33
N ASP A 471 -15.90 -2.12 -25.48
CA ASP A 471 -16.52 -1.93 -26.80
C ASP A 471 -17.68 -2.92 -27.05
N ALA A 472 -17.57 -4.15 -26.53
CA ALA A 472 -18.65 -5.13 -26.56
C ALA A 472 -19.82 -4.71 -25.63
N MET A 473 -19.53 -4.17 -24.44
CA MET A 473 -20.56 -3.64 -23.53
C MET A 473 -21.23 -2.36 -24.04
N MET A 474 -20.53 -1.54 -24.83
CA MET A 474 -21.10 -0.33 -25.44
C MET A 474 -21.84 -0.58 -26.76
N GLY A 475 -21.96 -1.84 -27.20
CA GLY A 475 -22.76 -2.23 -28.36
C GLY A 475 -22.29 -1.65 -29.70
N ASN A 476 -21.06 -1.12 -29.75
CA ASN A 476 -20.57 -0.32 -30.88
C ASN A 476 -19.53 -1.04 -31.74
N ALA A 477 -19.15 -2.28 -31.40
CA ALA A 477 -18.20 -3.07 -32.18
C ALA A 477 -18.76 -4.47 -32.50
N GLU A 478 -18.87 -4.79 -33.78
CA GLU A 478 -18.88 -6.19 -34.22
C GLU A 478 -17.55 -6.81 -33.80
N LEU A 479 -17.60 -7.82 -32.92
CA LEU A 479 -16.41 -8.60 -32.58
C LEU A 479 -15.82 -9.14 -33.90
N PRO A 480 -14.49 -9.02 -34.13
CA PRO A 480 -13.89 -9.61 -35.32
C PRO A 480 -14.24 -11.10 -35.40
N GLU A 481 -14.70 -11.55 -36.57
CA GLU A 481 -15.06 -12.95 -36.83
C GLU A 481 -13.93 -13.88 -36.32
N GLY A 482 -14.26 -14.73 -35.34
CA GLY A 482 -13.34 -15.71 -34.74
C GLY A 482 -12.85 -15.42 -33.32
N VAL A 483 -13.33 -14.35 -32.66
CA VAL A 483 -13.08 -14.13 -31.22
C VAL A 483 -14.28 -14.63 -30.42
N GLU A 484 -14.21 -15.87 -29.92
CA GLU A 484 -15.11 -16.36 -28.88
C GLU A 484 -14.74 -15.68 -27.55
N LEU A 485 -15.70 -14.96 -26.97
CA LEU A 485 -15.60 -14.52 -25.58
C LEU A 485 -15.94 -15.73 -24.71
N ASP A 486 -14.95 -16.22 -23.98
CA ASP A 486 -15.16 -17.27 -22.98
C ASP A 486 -16.00 -16.68 -21.84
N LEU A 487 -17.24 -17.13 -21.68
CA LEU A 487 -18.13 -16.64 -20.62
C LEU A 487 -17.60 -16.98 -19.24
N ASP A 488 -16.77 -18.02 -19.11
CA ASP A 488 -16.07 -18.34 -17.87
C ASP A 488 -15.19 -17.15 -17.43
N ASP A 489 -14.65 -16.35 -18.36
CA ASP A 489 -13.83 -15.17 -18.05
C ASP A 489 -14.58 -14.02 -17.37
N VAL A 490 -15.91 -13.92 -17.53
CA VAL A 490 -16.75 -12.87 -16.90
C VAL A 490 -17.15 -13.26 -15.48
N PHE A 491 -17.46 -14.55 -15.25
CA PHE A 491 -17.86 -15.06 -13.93
C PHE A 491 -16.69 -15.13 -12.94
N ILE A 492 -15.47 -15.31 -13.44
CA ILE A 492 -14.25 -15.44 -12.62
C ILE A 492 -13.90 -14.17 -11.81
N GLN A 493 -14.33 -12.97 -12.24
CA GLN A 493 -14.14 -11.75 -11.44
C GLN A 493 -15.01 -11.70 -10.18
N ILE A 494 -16.14 -12.42 -10.17
CA ILE A 494 -17.07 -12.48 -9.04
C ILE A 494 -16.56 -13.46 -7.98
N GLU A 495 -16.00 -14.62 -8.38
CA GLU A 495 -15.45 -15.61 -7.43
C GLU A 495 -14.25 -15.08 -6.63
N ASP A 496 -13.33 -14.35 -7.27
CA ASP A 496 -12.18 -13.75 -6.58
C ASP A 496 -12.59 -12.71 -5.52
N VAL A 497 -13.81 -12.17 -5.64
CA VAL A 497 -14.42 -11.21 -4.70
C VAL A 497 -15.21 -11.93 -3.59
N LEU A 498 -15.81 -13.09 -3.88
CA LEU A 498 -16.66 -13.84 -2.95
C LEU A 498 -15.91 -14.92 -2.14
N GLY A 499 -14.68 -15.26 -2.48
CA GLY A 499 -13.90 -16.29 -1.76
C GLY A 499 -14.27 -17.71 -2.19
N ASP A 500 -14.27 -18.68 -1.26
CA ASP A 500 -14.51 -20.12 -1.53
C ASP A 500 -15.99 -20.44 -1.86
N VAL A 501 -16.72 -19.53 -2.49
CA VAL A 501 -18.07 -19.80 -2.98
C VAL A 501 -17.96 -20.53 -4.31
N ASP A 502 -18.36 -21.80 -4.33
CA ASP A 502 -18.45 -22.62 -5.54
C ASP A 502 -19.71 -22.21 -6.32
N LEU A 503 -19.57 -21.21 -7.21
CA LEU A 503 -20.68 -20.65 -7.98
C LEU A 503 -21.27 -21.69 -8.96
N GLU A 504 -20.45 -22.65 -9.40
CA GLU A 504 -20.84 -23.75 -10.26
C GLU A 504 -21.83 -24.67 -9.51
N GLN A 505 -21.52 -25.05 -8.27
CA GLN A 505 -22.43 -25.81 -7.40
C GLN A 505 -23.74 -25.04 -7.10
N LEU A 506 -23.66 -23.73 -6.84
CA LEU A 506 -24.85 -22.90 -6.57
C LEU A 506 -25.79 -22.79 -7.77
N MET A 507 -25.25 -22.87 -8.99
CA MET A 507 -26.04 -22.85 -10.21
C MET A 507 -26.60 -24.23 -10.58
N GLU A 508 -25.82 -25.30 -10.39
CA GLU A 508 -26.31 -26.67 -10.55
C GLU A 508 -27.49 -26.98 -9.60
N GLU A 509 -27.46 -26.43 -8.38
CA GLU A 509 -28.53 -26.58 -7.39
C GLU A 509 -29.70 -25.59 -7.59
N GLY A 510 -29.51 -24.50 -8.34
CA GLY A 510 -30.42 -23.35 -8.35
C GLY A 510 -31.08 -22.97 -9.68
N GLY A 511 -30.52 -23.34 -10.83
CA GLY A 511 -31.11 -23.10 -12.17
C GLY A 511 -31.57 -21.67 -12.49
N GLY A 512 -31.07 -20.66 -11.76
CA GLY A 512 -31.72 -19.35 -11.66
C GLY A 512 -30.75 -18.18 -11.55
N ALA A 513 -31.21 -16.99 -11.95
CA ALA A 513 -30.42 -15.76 -11.85
C ALA A 513 -30.11 -15.43 -10.37
N ILE A 514 -28.82 -15.24 -10.07
CA ILE A 514 -28.35 -14.86 -8.73
C ILE A 514 -28.35 -13.34 -8.63
N THR A 515 -29.14 -12.79 -7.71
CA THR A 515 -29.15 -11.35 -7.42
C THR A 515 -28.71 -11.11 -5.97
N ILE A 516 -27.65 -10.33 -5.77
CA ILE A 516 -27.22 -9.88 -4.43
C ILE A 516 -28.13 -8.72 -4.03
N GLN A 517 -28.98 -8.92 -3.02
CA GLN A 517 -29.97 -7.91 -2.64
C GLN A 517 -29.41 -6.87 -1.65
N SER A 518 -28.63 -7.30 -0.66
CA SER A 518 -27.98 -6.39 0.28
C SER A 518 -26.82 -7.04 1.04
N VAL A 519 -25.89 -6.20 1.51
CA VAL A 519 -24.85 -6.59 2.47
C VAL A 519 -25.07 -5.74 3.71
N GLN A 520 -25.53 -6.35 4.80
CA GLN A 520 -25.74 -5.68 6.08
C GLN A 520 -24.57 -5.98 7.01
N SER A 521 -24.09 -4.96 7.72
CA SER A 521 -23.08 -5.13 8.77
C SER A 521 -23.70 -4.80 10.12
N GLY A 522 -23.66 -5.76 11.04
CA GLY A 522 -24.27 -5.64 12.35
C GLY A 522 -23.36 -6.20 13.45
N PRO A 523 -23.44 -5.66 14.68
CA PRO A 523 -22.78 -6.26 15.83
C PRO A 523 -23.47 -7.59 16.18
N VAL A 524 -22.71 -8.67 16.21
CA VAL A 524 -23.14 -9.97 16.75
C VAL A 524 -22.35 -10.21 18.02
N GLU A 525 -23.06 -10.37 19.13
CA GLU A 525 -22.45 -10.64 20.43
C GLU A 525 -22.14 -12.15 20.50
N GLY A 526 -20.86 -12.48 20.61
CA GLY A 526 -20.37 -13.85 20.76
C GLY A 526 -20.80 -14.47 22.10
N ALA A 527 -20.67 -15.79 22.21
CA ALA A 527 -21.04 -16.54 23.43
C ALA A 527 -20.22 -16.15 24.68
N ASP A 528 -19.13 -15.40 24.48
CA ASP A 528 -18.23 -14.82 25.49
C ASP A 528 -18.49 -13.33 25.76
N GLY A 529 -19.49 -12.72 25.13
CA GLY A 529 -19.81 -11.30 25.25
C GLY A 529 -18.95 -10.40 24.36
N GLU A 530 -18.16 -10.95 23.44
CA GLU A 530 -17.36 -10.16 22.51
C GLU A 530 -18.22 -9.73 21.31
N VAL A 531 -18.34 -8.42 21.08
CA VAL A 531 -19.12 -7.88 19.96
C VAL A 531 -18.25 -7.93 18.69
N GLN A 532 -18.55 -8.86 17.79
CA GLN A 532 -17.90 -8.96 16.48
C GLN A 532 -18.80 -8.33 15.41
N GLN A 533 -18.20 -7.57 14.48
CA GLN A 533 -18.94 -7.14 13.29
C GLN A 533 -19.03 -8.31 12.31
N VAL A 534 -20.23 -8.81 12.09
CA VAL A 534 -20.50 -9.83 11.07
C VAL A 534 -21.16 -9.15 9.87
N GLN A 535 -20.72 -9.53 8.67
CA GLN A 535 -21.37 -9.15 7.42
C GLN A 535 -22.32 -10.26 7.01
N GLU A 536 -23.61 -9.94 6.92
CA GLU A 536 -24.62 -10.83 6.38
C GLU A 536 -24.87 -10.43 4.92
N VAL A 537 -24.68 -11.37 4.00
CA VAL A 537 -24.94 -11.19 2.56
C VAL A 537 -26.22 -11.94 2.23
N GLN A 538 -27.26 -11.21 1.83
CA GLN A 538 -28.51 -11.82 1.37
C GLN A 538 -28.45 -12.03 -0.15
N ILE A 539 -28.52 -13.29 -0.55
CA ILE A 539 -28.51 -13.73 -1.95
C ILE A 539 -29.90 -14.29 -2.25
N GLN A 540 -30.57 -13.76 -3.27
CA GLN A 540 -31.79 -14.35 -3.81
C GLN A 540 -31.44 -15.14 -5.08
N ILE A 541 -31.80 -16.42 -5.10
CA ILE A 541 -31.74 -17.26 -6.29
C ILE A 541 -33.15 -17.25 -6.89
N GLY A 542 -33.33 -16.64 -8.05
CA GLY A 542 -34.62 -16.61 -8.73
C GLY A 542 -34.95 -17.98 -9.33
N GLY A 543 -35.91 -18.69 -8.77
CA GLY A 543 -36.43 -19.92 -9.39
C GLY A 543 -37.07 -19.57 -10.73
N GLY A 544 -36.59 -20.18 -11.81
CA GLY A 544 -37.25 -20.06 -13.12
C GLY A 544 -38.67 -20.60 -13.01
N ASP A 545 -39.65 -19.74 -13.24
CA ASP A 545 -41.04 -20.16 -13.38
C ASP A 545 -41.12 -21.15 -14.53
N GLY A 546 -41.32 -22.43 -14.21
CA GLY A 546 -41.55 -23.46 -15.21
C GLY A 546 -42.76 -23.08 -16.04
N GLU A 547 -42.54 -22.86 -17.33
CA GLU A 547 -43.61 -22.80 -18.33
C GLU A 547 -44.38 -24.13 -18.24
N GLY A 548 -45.55 -24.08 -17.60
CA GLY A 548 -46.48 -25.18 -17.59
C GLY A 548 -46.98 -25.40 -19.01
N GLU A 549 -46.69 -26.58 -19.56
CA GLU A 549 -47.33 -27.11 -20.74
C GLU A 549 -48.85 -27.11 -20.51
N GLU A 550 -49.56 -26.22 -21.20
CA GLU A 550 -51.01 -26.28 -21.33
C GLU A 550 -51.37 -27.53 -22.18
N GLU A 551 -51.61 -28.65 -21.50
CA GLU A 551 -52.31 -29.78 -22.09
C GLU A 551 -53.76 -29.37 -22.42
N SER A 552 -54.01 -29.22 -23.71
CA SER A 552 -55.34 -29.17 -24.31
C SER A 552 -56.10 -30.45 -23.97
N SER A 553 -57.07 -30.36 -23.06
CA SER A 553 -58.14 -31.35 -22.94
C SER A 553 -59.40 -30.78 -23.58
N GLU A 554 -59.77 -31.37 -24.71
CA GLU A 554 -61.12 -31.35 -25.25
C GLU A 554 -62.07 -31.96 -24.19
N ASP A 555 -63.09 -31.22 -23.78
CA ASP A 555 -64.27 -31.81 -23.16
C ASP A 555 -65.54 -31.15 -23.73
N ASP A 556 -66.31 -31.97 -24.42
CA ASP A 556 -67.62 -31.70 -24.99
C ASP A 556 -68.67 -31.66 -23.87
N GLY A 557 -69.46 -30.59 -23.77
CA GLY A 557 -70.53 -30.53 -22.79
C GLY A 557 -71.55 -29.43 -23.02
N GLU A 558 -72.54 -29.71 -23.88
CA GLU A 558 -73.79 -28.96 -24.00
C GLU A 558 -74.50 -28.77 -22.64
N GLY A 559 -75.05 -27.58 -22.39
CA GLY A 559 -75.99 -27.37 -21.29
C GLY A 559 -76.33 -25.91 -21.03
N GLY A 560 -77.39 -25.40 -21.67
CA GLY A 560 -77.86 -24.03 -21.51
C GLY A 560 -78.46 -23.69 -20.14
N GLY A 561 -78.77 -22.41 -19.94
CA GLY A 561 -79.63 -21.96 -18.85
C GLY A 561 -79.33 -20.56 -18.30
N ASP A 562 -79.92 -19.57 -18.95
CA ASP A 562 -80.70 -18.44 -18.38
C ASP A 562 -80.46 -17.98 -16.92
N GLY A 563 -80.36 -16.65 -16.74
CA GLY A 563 -80.95 -15.97 -15.59
C GLY A 563 -80.03 -15.22 -14.60
N GLY A 564 -79.84 -13.92 -14.87
CA GLY A 564 -80.07 -12.80 -13.93
C GLY A 564 -79.34 -12.70 -12.57
N GLY A 565 -78.71 -11.54 -12.34
CA GLY A 565 -78.31 -11.05 -11.02
C GLY A 565 -77.06 -10.19 -11.04
#